data_AF-A0A1F1UZJ0-F1
#
_entry.id   AF-A0A1F1UZJ0-F1
#
_cell.length_a   1.000
_cell.length_b   1.000
_cell.length_c   1.000
_cell.angle_alpha   90.00
_cell.angle_beta   90.00
_cell.angle_gamma   90.00
#
_symmetry.space_group_name_H-M   'P 1'
#
loop_
_entity.id
_entity.type
_entity.pdbx_description
1 polymer ?
#
loop_
_entity_poly.entity_id
_entity_poly.type
_entity_poly.pdbx_seq_one_letter_code
_entity_poly.pdbx_strand_id
1 'polypeptide(L)'
;MIAPAMGTLDFSTSSQLGESQQSADASQGTKFEFSDAVIAQHSAELVANTLDGKSVMVLRTHDASAEDVDAVTWLLRTAGASEAGQITLGEKFTQQESADALSTIIANTLPAGAQLSVDRRAPGTHAGQSLGSVLLKDSATGEPVAPESDRSFVIEALHGGGFIDDTDVSAPADAIVVIGAGDTGGERSFGTQLLTDMTAELNDLAAAVYAAPDEDGGFVDTEAGRVSAVLSLAEELAVE
;
A
#
# COMPACT_ATOMS: atom_id res chain seq x y z
N MET A 1 -44.77 -56.94 -37.58
CA MET A 1 -43.31 -56.86 -37.82
C MET A 1 -42.98 -55.40 -38.15
N ILE A 2 -42.36 -54.68 -37.20
CA ILE A 2 -40.96 -54.17 -37.21
C ILE A 2 -40.89 -52.73 -37.77
N ALA A 3 -40.31 -51.83 -36.95
CA ALA A 3 -40.07 -50.38 -37.11
C ALA A 3 -38.94 -50.06 -38.15
N PRO A 4 -38.28 -48.86 -38.28
CA PRO A 4 -38.37 -47.60 -37.52
C PRO A 4 -38.10 -46.25 -38.27
N ALA A 5 -38.15 -45.17 -37.48
CA ALA A 5 -37.24 -44.00 -37.41
C ALA A 5 -37.11 -42.99 -38.58
N MET A 6 -37.71 -41.83 -38.34
CA MET A 6 -37.22 -40.53 -38.80
C MET A 6 -36.29 -39.98 -37.70
N GLY A 7 -35.03 -39.70 -38.03
CA GLY A 7 -34.09 -39.09 -37.11
C GLY A 7 -32.86 -38.56 -37.83
N THR A 8 -32.76 -37.24 -37.95
CA THR A 8 -31.53 -36.44 -37.95
C THR A 8 -31.92 -35.00 -37.69
N LEU A 9 -31.73 -34.50 -36.47
CA LEU A 9 -31.53 -33.08 -36.23
C LEU A 9 -30.18 -32.92 -35.54
N ASP A 10 -29.37 -32.12 -36.23
CA ASP A 10 -27.97 -31.76 -36.03
C ASP A 10 -27.71 -31.10 -34.68
N PHE A 11 -26.67 -31.57 -33.99
CA PHE A 11 -26.15 -30.98 -32.76
C PHE A 11 -24.95 -30.10 -33.12
N SER A 12 -25.22 -28.86 -33.49
CA SER A 12 -24.19 -27.84 -33.73
C SER A 12 -24.65 -26.51 -33.12
N THR A 13 -24.70 -26.42 -31.79
CA THR A 13 -24.98 -25.16 -31.05
C THR A 13 -24.20 -25.10 -29.73
N SER A 14 -23.07 -25.80 -29.63
CA SER A 14 -22.23 -25.77 -28.42
C SER A 14 -20.88 -25.08 -28.61
N SER A 15 -20.46 -24.80 -29.85
CA SER A 15 -19.18 -24.14 -30.15
C SER A 15 -19.24 -22.60 -30.16
N GLN A 16 -20.38 -21.97 -30.50
CA GLN A 16 -20.46 -20.50 -30.64
C GLN A 16 -20.56 -19.70 -29.33
N LEU A 17 -20.85 -20.35 -28.20
CA LEU A 17 -20.96 -19.68 -26.90
C LEU A 17 -19.59 -19.42 -26.25
N GLY A 18 -18.56 -20.24 -26.56
CA GLY A 18 -17.22 -20.07 -26.00
C GLY A 18 -16.42 -18.92 -26.64
N GLU A 19 -16.51 -18.75 -27.97
CA GLU A 19 -15.73 -17.72 -28.69
C GLU A 19 -16.26 -16.29 -28.47
N SER A 20 -17.56 -16.15 -28.17
CA SER A 20 -18.18 -14.84 -27.91
C SER A 20 -17.78 -14.27 -26.53
N GLN A 21 -17.52 -15.13 -25.54
CA GLN A 21 -17.08 -14.72 -24.21
C GLN A 21 -15.58 -14.41 -24.18
N GLN A 22 -14.75 -15.22 -24.85
CA GLN A 22 -13.31 -14.97 -24.89
C GLN A 22 -12.93 -13.70 -25.67
N SER A 23 -13.72 -13.35 -26.70
CA SER A 23 -13.53 -12.11 -27.45
C SER A 23 -13.97 -10.87 -26.65
N ALA A 24 -15.00 -11.00 -25.79
CA ALA A 24 -15.46 -9.90 -24.95
C ALA A 24 -14.48 -9.60 -23.81
N ASP A 25 -13.93 -10.64 -23.18
CA ASP A 25 -12.93 -10.54 -22.12
C ASP A 25 -11.62 -9.92 -22.62
N ALA A 26 -11.11 -10.40 -23.76
CA ALA A 26 -9.91 -9.83 -24.38
C ALA A 26 -10.14 -8.39 -24.89
N SER A 27 -11.31 -8.08 -25.46
CA SER A 27 -11.62 -6.71 -25.92
C SER A 27 -11.86 -5.73 -24.78
N GLN A 28 -12.30 -6.22 -23.62
CA GLN A 28 -12.44 -5.43 -22.40
C GLN A 28 -11.07 -5.20 -21.77
N GLY A 29 -10.26 -6.25 -21.56
CA GLY A 29 -8.90 -6.15 -21.04
C GLY A 29 -8.03 -5.17 -21.82
N THR A 30 -7.97 -5.30 -23.16
CA THR A 30 -7.19 -4.36 -23.99
C THR A 30 -7.74 -2.93 -23.97
N LYS A 31 -9.04 -2.73 -23.70
CA LYS A 31 -9.65 -1.39 -23.62
C LYS A 31 -9.38 -0.70 -22.29
N PHE A 32 -9.29 -1.46 -21.20
CA PHE A 32 -8.83 -0.97 -19.91
C PHE A 32 -7.34 -0.62 -19.99
N GLU A 33 -6.49 -1.53 -20.47
CA GLU A 33 -5.04 -1.27 -20.63
C GLU A 33 -4.72 -0.03 -21.48
N PHE A 34 -5.44 0.18 -22.60
CA PHE A 34 -5.26 1.40 -23.41
C PHE A 34 -5.77 2.65 -22.72
N SER A 35 -6.86 2.56 -21.94
CA SER A 35 -7.38 3.72 -21.20
C SER A 35 -6.46 4.06 -20.03
N ASP A 36 -5.91 3.05 -19.36
CA ASP A 36 -4.96 3.21 -18.26
C ASP A 36 -3.64 3.79 -18.74
N ALA A 37 -3.08 3.30 -19.85
CA ALA A 37 -1.85 3.86 -20.42
C ALA A 37 -2.02 5.32 -20.89
N VAL A 38 -3.20 5.68 -21.42
CA VAL A 38 -3.50 7.07 -21.81
C VAL A 38 -3.73 7.94 -20.58
N ILE A 39 -4.42 7.44 -19.55
CA ILE A 39 -4.57 8.15 -18.27
C ILE A 39 -3.20 8.32 -17.63
N ALA A 40 -2.35 7.30 -17.58
CA ALA A 40 -1.00 7.35 -17.03
C ALA A 40 -0.11 8.37 -17.73
N GLN A 41 -0.18 8.42 -19.07
CA GLN A 41 0.60 9.36 -19.87
C GLN A 41 0.20 10.82 -19.58
N HIS A 42 -1.07 11.10 -19.31
CA HIS A 42 -1.55 12.42 -18.92
C HIS A 42 -1.42 12.69 -17.40
N SER A 43 -1.47 11.64 -16.58
CA SER A 43 -1.41 11.71 -15.12
C SER A 43 0.00 11.93 -14.58
N ALA A 44 1.02 11.43 -15.26
CA ALA A 44 2.42 11.75 -14.92
C ALA A 44 2.70 13.26 -15.04
N GLU A 45 2.06 13.95 -15.98
CA GLU A 45 2.13 15.42 -16.08
C GLU A 45 1.31 16.13 -14.99
N LEU A 46 0.27 15.50 -14.44
CA LEU A 46 -0.55 16.05 -13.35
C LEU A 46 0.12 15.97 -11.98
N VAL A 47 0.90 14.91 -11.71
CA VAL A 47 1.66 14.75 -10.45
C VAL A 47 3.08 15.29 -10.53
N ALA A 48 3.56 15.72 -11.70
CA ALA A 48 4.90 16.26 -11.84
C ALA A 48 5.11 17.49 -10.95
N ASN A 49 6.17 17.45 -10.13
CA ASN A 49 6.55 18.48 -9.15
C ASN A 49 5.54 18.69 -8.00
N THR A 50 4.52 17.83 -7.85
CA THR A 50 3.59 17.97 -6.72
C THR A 50 4.21 17.56 -5.39
N LEU A 51 5.29 16.78 -5.43
CA LEU A 51 6.09 16.37 -4.26
C LEU A 51 7.49 16.99 -4.25
N ASP A 52 7.72 18.07 -5.03
CA ASP A 52 9.04 18.71 -5.10
C ASP A 52 9.49 19.22 -3.72
N GLY A 53 10.69 18.83 -3.32
CA GLY A 53 11.24 19.16 -2.00
C GLY A 53 10.64 18.38 -0.83
N LYS A 54 9.77 17.39 -1.08
CA LYS A 54 9.20 16.51 -0.04
C LYS A 54 9.95 15.17 -0.01
N SER A 55 10.24 14.69 1.19
CA SER A 55 10.89 13.40 1.40
C SER A 55 9.83 12.33 1.64
N VAL A 56 9.84 11.22 0.91
CA VAL A 56 8.84 10.15 1.05
C VAL A 56 9.51 8.87 1.51
N MET A 57 8.90 8.21 2.49
CA MET A 57 9.30 6.90 3.01
C MET A 57 8.38 5.82 2.44
N VAL A 58 8.96 4.71 1.99
CA VAL A 58 8.20 3.56 1.49
C VAL A 58 8.21 2.45 2.54
N LEU A 59 7.03 2.03 3.00
CA LEU A 59 6.86 0.87 3.86
C LEU A 59 6.24 -0.24 3.02
N ARG A 60 6.95 -1.35 2.80
CA ARG A 60 6.40 -2.49 2.04
C ARG A 60 6.18 -3.69 2.95
N THR A 61 5.11 -4.44 2.74
CA THR A 61 4.95 -5.74 3.40
C THR A 61 5.87 -6.78 2.78
N HIS A 62 6.23 -7.82 3.55
CA HIS A 62 7.07 -8.93 3.06
C HIS A 62 6.51 -9.59 1.80
N ASP A 63 5.18 -9.69 1.71
CA ASP A 63 4.43 -10.27 0.60
C ASP A 63 4.09 -9.31 -0.55
N ALA A 64 4.42 -8.01 -0.43
CA ALA A 64 4.19 -7.05 -1.51
C ALA A 64 5.02 -7.41 -2.76
N SER A 65 4.40 -7.34 -3.95
CA SER A 65 5.10 -7.59 -5.21
C SER A 65 6.24 -6.60 -5.42
N ALA A 66 7.39 -7.08 -5.91
CA ALA A 66 8.49 -6.20 -6.29
C ALA A 66 8.10 -5.24 -7.41
N GLU A 67 7.24 -5.69 -8.33
CA GLU A 67 6.76 -4.87 -9.45
C GLU A 67 5.93 -3.67 -8.97
N ASP A 68 5.05 -3.87 -7.99
CA ASP A 68 4.24 -2.79 -7.41
C ASP A 68 5.11 -1.77 -6.69
N VAL A 69 6.09 -2.25 -5.93
CA VAL A 69 7.04 -1.39 -5.22
C VAL A 69 7.87 -0.56 -6.21
N ASP A 70 8.40 -1.17 -7.27
CA ASP A 70 9.14 -0.46 -8.32
C ASP A 70 8.26 0.57 -9.05
N ALA A 71 7.02 0.23 -9.34
CA ALA A 71 6.08 1.12 -10.02
C ALA A 71 5.71 2.35 -9.16
N VAL A 72 5.40 2.14 -7.87
CA VAL A 72 5.12 3.23 -6.92
C VAL A 72 6.36 4.10 -6.72
N THR A 73 7.54 3.51 -6.52
CA THR A 73 8.80 4.24 -6.34
C THR A 73 9.18 5.03 -7.60
N TRP A 74 8.94 4.49 -8.79
CA TRP A 74 9.12 5.22 -10.05
C TRP A 74 8.18 6.43 -10.15
N LEU A 75 6.91 6.27 -9.74
CA LEU A 75 5.93 7.34 -9.78
C LEU A 75 6.26 8.46 -8.76
N LEU A 76 6.68 8.10 -7.54
CA LEU A 76 7.12 9.07 -6.53
C LEU A 76 8.29 9.92 -7.03
N ARG A 77 9.30 9.30 -7.66
CA ARG A 77 10.43 10.03 -8.26
C ARG A 77 9.97 10.93 -9.41
N THR A 78 9.01 10.47 -10.22
CA THR A 78 8.43 11.26 -11.31
C THR A 78 7.67 12.48 -10.78
N ALA A 79 7.05 12.37 -9.61
CA ALA A 79 6.37 13.47 -8.92
C ALA A 79 7.34 14.48 -8.26
N GLY A 80 8.64 14.22 -8.25
CA GLY A 80 9.67 15.10 -7.66
C GLY A 80 10.01 14.79 -6.20
N ALA A 81 9.49 13.70 -5.64
CA ALA A 81 9.79 13.30 -4.27
C ALA A 81 11.26 12.87 -4.13
N SER A 82 11.86 13.23 -2.99
CA SER A 82 13.15 12.67 -2.54
C SER A 82 12.89 11.40 -1.73
N GLU A 83 13.70 10.36 -1.94
CA GLU A 83 13.57 9.11 -1.20
C GLU A 83 14.17 9.28 0.20
N ALA A 84 13.32 9.23 1.23
CA ALA A 84 13.76 9.26 2.64
C ALA A 84 14.30 7.88 3.07
N GLY A 85 13.76 6.83 2.47
CA GLY A 85 14.16 5.46 2.68
C GLY A 85 13.06 4.45 2.38
N GLN A 86 13.40 3.17 2.59
CA GLN A 86 12.48 2.05 2.47
C GLN A 86 12.58 1.11 3.67
N ILE A 87 11.44 0.59 4.14
CA ILE A 87 11.37 -0.42 5.19
C ILE A 87 10.55 -1.61 4.68
N THR A 88 11.10 -2.82 4.79
CA THR A 88 10.34 -4.05 4.59
C THR A 88 9.80 -4.53 5.92
N LEU A 89 8.49 -4.51 6.09
CA LEU A 89 7.79 -5.08 7.23
C LEU A 89 7.87 -6.61 7.15
N GLY A 90 8.25 -7.23 8.25
CA GLY A 90 8.39 -8.68 8.33
C GLY A 90 7.04 -9.39 8.33
N GLU A 91 7.04 -10.67 7.98
CA GLU A 91 5.83 -11.50 7.90
C GLU A 91 4.99 -11.45 9.20
N LYS A 92 5.64 -11.39 10.36
CA LYS A 92 4.97 -11.33 11.66
C LYS A 92 4.15 -10.05 11.87
N PHE A 93 4.45 -8.98 11.13
CA PHE A 93 3.77 -7.69 11.30
C PHE A 93 2.28 -7.79 10.97
N THR A 94 1.92 -8.61 9.99
CA THR A 94 0.54 -8.80 9.50
C THR A 94 -0.12 -10.06 10.07
N GLN A 95 0.58 -10.80 10.93
CA GLN A 95 0.09 -12.03 11.55
C GLN A 95 -0.69 -11.78 12.84
N GLN A 96 -1.86 -12.40 12.95
CA GLN A 96 -2.70 -12.28 14.14
C GLN A 96 -2.03 -12.85 15.39
N GLU A 97 -1.28 -13.96 15.27
CA GLU A 97 -0.61 -14.57 16.44
C GLU A 97 0.52 -13.72 17.02
N SER A 98 1.05 -12.78 16.24
CA SER A 98 2.18 -11.94 16.62
C SER A 98 1.75 -10.55 17.10
N ALA A 99 0.45 -10.25 17.06
CA ALA A 99 -0.11 -8.93 17.36
C ALA A 99 0.13 -8.44 18.80
N ASP A 100 0.01 -9.33 19.78
CA ASP A 100 0.33 -9.04 21.19
C ASP A 100 1.83 -8.78 21.38
N ALA A 101 2.68 -9.54 20.68
CA ALA A 101 4.12 -9.36 20.73
C ALA A 101 4.54 -8.03 20.09
N LEU A 102 3.95 -7.67 18.95
CA LEU A 102 4.13 -6.37 18.30
C LEU A 102 3.79 -5.23 19.26
N SER A 103 2.59 -5.29 19.86
CA SER A 103 2.12 -4.28 20.81
C SER A 103 3.04 -4.17 22.04
N THR A 104 3.57 -5.29 22.51
CA THR A 104 4.52 -5.34 23.63
C THR A 104 5.84 -4.67 23.28
N ILE A 105 6.40 -4.94 22.09
CA ILE A 105 7.65 -4.29 21.66
C ILE A 105 7.43 -2.79 21.57
N ILE A 106 6.39 -2.35 20.84
CA ILE A 106 6.04 -0.93 20.67
C ILE A 106 5.91 -0.22 22.03
N ALA A 107 5.18 -0.80 22.98
CA ALA A 107 4.98 -0.20 24.29
C ALA A 107 6.29 -0.05 25.10
N ASN A 108 7.27 -0.94 24.88
CA ASN A 108 8.57 -0.89 25.57
C ASN A 108 9.61 -0.04 24.84
N THR A 109 9.40 0.25 23.56
CA THR A 109 10.35 0.97 22.71
C THR A 109 9.92 2.40 22.39
N LEU A 110 8.77 2.83 22.91
CA LEU A 110 8.17 4.10 22.56
C LEU A 110 9.12 5.29 22.90
N PRO A 111 9.39 6.19 21.93
CA PRO A 111 10.23 7.36 22.15
C PRO A 111 9.73 8.27 23.28
N ALA A 112 10.66 9.03 23.87
CA ALA A 112 10.29 9.98 24.90
C ALA A 112 9.37 11.06 24.33
N GLY A 113 8.14 11.16 24.87
CA GLY A 113 7.14 12.15 24.43
C GLY A 113 6.13 11.64 23.41
N ALA A 114 6.37 10.47 22.78
CA ALA A 114 5.32 9.82 22.00
C ALA A 114 4.23 9.28 22.93
N GLN A 115 2.97 9.36 22.50
CA GLN A 115 1.82 8.87 23.24
C GLN A 115 1.08 7.83 22.40
N LEU A 116 0.82 6.68 23.01
CA LEU A 116 -0.08 5.70 22.44
C LEU A 116 -1.50 5.97 22.94
N SER A 117 -2.46 5.89 22.02
CA SER A 117 -3.87 6.05 22.34
C SER A 117 -4.33 5.00 23.36
N VAL A 118 -4.93 5.43 24.47
CA VAL A 118 -5.48 4.53 25.49
C VAL A 118 -6.87 4.00 25.11
N ASP A 119 -7.61 4.77 24.31
CA ASP A 119 -8.95 4.41 23.85
C ASP A 119 -8.90 3.46 22.64
N ARG A 120 -7.87 3.61 21.80
CA ARG A 120 -7.67 2.84 20.56
C ARG A 120 -6.44 1.96 20.71
N ARG A 121 -6.67 0.74 21.19
CA ARG A 121 -5.63 -0.25 21.55
C ARG A 121 -5.39 -1.30 20.47
N ALA A 122 -5.82 -1.03 19.23
CA ALA A 122 -5.55 -1.93 18.13
C ALA A 122 -4.03 -1.94 17.86
N PRO A 123 -3.42 -3.12 17.61
CA PRO A 123 -2.00 -3.23 17.30
C PRO A 123 -1.56 -2.34 16.13
N GLY A 124 -2.39 -2.26 15.07
CA GLY A 124 -2.15 -1.38 13.92
C GLY A 124 -2.10 0.09 14.30
N THR A 125 -3.04 0.54 15.15
CA THR A 125 -3.04 1.91 15.68
C THR A 125 -1.74 2.23 16.42
N HIS A 126 -1.35 1.40 17.38
CA HIS A 126 -0.12 1.67 18.15
C HIS A 126 1.13 1.57 17.27
N ALA A 127 1.15 0.67 16.28
CA ALA A 127 2.23 0.59 15.31
C ALA A 127 2.35 1.87 14.49
N GLY A 128 1.23 2.40 13.98
CA GLY A 128 1.23 3.65 13.22
C GLY A 128 1.68 4.84 14.04
N GLN A 129 1.21 4.97 15.28
CA GLN A 129 1.64 6.03 16.19
C GLN A 129 3.13 5.94 16.52
N SER A 130 3.63 4.74 16.81
CA SER A 130 5.04 4.53 17.15
C SER A 130 5.94 4.75 15.94
N LEU A 131 5.63 4.16 14.79
CA LEU A 131 6.42 4.30 13.57
C LEU A 131 6.36 5.74 13.05
N GLY A 132 5.19 6.36 13.03
CA GLY A 132 5.03 7.75 12.63
C GLY A 132 5.88 8.69 13.49
N SER A 133 5.94 8.46 14.81
CA SER A 133 6.75 9.29 15.71
C SER A 133 8.26 9.24 15.43
N VAL A 134 8.76 8.19 14.78
CA VAL A 134 10.19 8.04 14.49
C VAL A 134 10.53 8.23 13.02
N LEU A 135 9.59 7.98 12.11
CA LEU A 135 9.81 8.05 10.66
C LEU A 135 9.44 9.40 10.08
N LEU A 136 8.60 10.19 10.74
CA LEU A 136 8.07 11.43 10.19
C LEU A 136 8.76 12.68 10.76
N LYS A 137 8.70 13.75 9.98
CA LYS A 137 8.89 15.12 10.44
C LYS A 137 7.56 15.68 10.91
N ASP A 138 7.63 16.59 11.87
CA ASP A 138 6.50 17.40 12.29
C ASP A 138 6.21 18.43 11.20
N SER A 139 4.97 18.47 10.72
CA SER A 139 4.59 19.32 9.58
C SER A 139 4.62 20.82 9.91
N ALA A 140 4.41 21.18 11.18
CA ALA A 140 4.42 22.57 11.64
C ALA A 140 5.84 23.16 11.77
N THR A 141 6.82 22.32 12.12
CA THR A 141 8.20 22.75 12.39
C THR A 141 9.19 22.31 11.31
N GLY A 142 8.86 21.28 10.53
CA GLY A 142 9.76 20.64 9.57
C GLY A 142 10.88 19.81 10.21
N GLU A 143 10.86 19.66 11.53
CA GLU A 143 11.89 18.96 12.30
C GLU A 143 11.49 17.50 12.56
N PRO A 144 12.44 16.58 12.78
CA PRO A 144 12.13 15.21 13.15
C PRO A 144 11.26 15.14 14.42
N VAL A 145 10.21 14.32 14.41
CA VAL A 145 9.34 14.14 15.59
C VAL A 145 10.11 13.52 16.77
N ALA A 146 11.02 12.60 16.47
CA ALA A 146 11.89 11.95 17.45
C ALA A 146 13.38 12.10 17.08
N PRO A 147 14.29 12.09 18.06
CA PRO A 147 15.72 12.09 17.79
C PRO A 147 16.15 10.81 17.08
N GLU A 148 17.25 10.90 16.32
CA GLU A 148 17.79 9.77 15.55
C GLU A 148 18.06 8.52 16.41
N SER A 149 18.52 8.70 17.65
CA SER A 149 18.75 7.59 18.58
C SER A 149 17.48 6.79 18.90
N ASP A 150 16.36 7.48 19.06
CA ASP A 150 15.07 6.85 19.39
C ASP A 150 14.52 6.14 18.15
N ARG A 151 14.68 6.73 16.97
CA ARG A 151 14.37 6.08 15.69
C ARG A 151 15.15 4.78 15.52
N SER A 152 16.48 4.82 15.66
CA SER A 152 17.32 3.63 15.53
C SER A 152 16.93 2.56 16.55
N PHE A 153 16.62 2.96 17.79
CA PHE A 153 16.21 2.03 18.83
C PHE A 153 14.88 1.32 18.51
N VAL A 154 13.86 2.06 18.05
CA VAL A 154 12.57 1.48 17.65
C VAL A 154 12.72 0.53 16.47
N ILE A 155 13.43 0.95 15.42
CA ILE A 155 13.65 0.12 14.22
C ILE A 155 14.40 -1.15 14.59
N GLU A 156 15.48 -1.06 15.37
CA GLU A 156 16.28 -2.23 15.79
C GLU A 156 15.46 -3.19 16.67
N ALA A 157 14.61 -2.68 17.55
CA ALA A 157 13.77 -3.52 18.40
C ALA A 157 12.68 -4.26 17.60
N LEU A 158 12.07 -3.59 16.62
CA LEU A 158 11.12 -4.22 15.69
C LEU A 158 11.82 -5.25 14.79
N HIS A 159 13.02 -4.94 14.31
CA HIS A 159 13.85 -5.87 13.55
C HIS A 159 14.21 -7.12 14.39
N GLY A 160 14.68 -6.93 15.63
CA GLY A 160 14.95 -8.03 16.56
C GLY A 160 13.71 -8.87 16.92
N GLY A 161 12.51 -8.30 16.81
CA GLY A 161 11.23 -9.02 16.94
C GLY A 161 10.80 -9.80 15.69
N GLY A 162 11.40 -9.52 14.53
CA GLY A 162 10.97 -10.01 13.22
C GLY A 162 9.75 -9.29 12.65
N PHE A 163 9.53 -8.04 13.07
CA PHE A 163 8.47 -7.16 12.57
C PHE A 163 8.97 -6.24 11.46
N ILE A 164 10.28 -6.09 11.32
CA ILE A 164 10.97 -5.46 10.20
C ILE A 164 12.03 -6.46 9.72
N ASP A 165 12.11 -6.70 8.42
CA ASP A 165 13.12 -7.60 7.83
C ASP A 165 14.30 -6.82 7.25
N ASP A 166 14.02 -5.67 6.62
CA ASP A 166 15.04 -4.85 5.95
C ASP A 166 14.72 -3.37 6.14
N THR A 167 15.76 -2.55 6.24
CA THR A 167 15.65 -1.11 6.46
C THR A 167 16.77 -0.38 5.76
N ASP A 168 16.38 0.58 4.92
CA ASP A 168 17.27 1.55 4.28
C ASP A 168 16.70 2.95 4.55
N VAL A 169 16.84 3.41 5.80
CA VAL A 169 16.32 4.70 6.25
C VAL A 169 17.47 5.70 6.36
N SER A 170 17.44 6.72 5.50
CA SER A 170 18.49 7.75 5.44
C SER A 170 18.10 9.02 6.22
N ALA A 171 16.80 9.34 6.29
CA ALA A 171 16.27 10.54 6.91
C ALA A 171 14.82 10.33 7.34
N PRO A 172 14.28 11.17 8.26
CA PRO A 172 12.84 11.23 8.47
C PRO A 172 12.14 11.83 7.23
N ALA A 173 10.90 11.42 7.00
CA ALA A 173 10.11 11.74 5.83
C ALA A 173 9.04 12.79 6.13
N ASP A 174 8.63 13.49 5.08
CA ASP A 174 7.47 14.38 5.07
C ASP A 174 6.17 13.59 4.81
N ALA A 175 6.27 12.39 4.25
CA ALA A 175 5.15 11.53 3.91
C ALA A 175 5.52 10.04 3.88
N ILE A 176 4.53 9.16 4.03
CA ILE A 176 4.70 7.70 3.97
C ILE A 176 3.79 7.09 2.90
N VAL A 177 4.30 6.14 2.13
CA VAL A 177 3.48 5.23 1.32
C VAL A 177 3.64 3.82 1.85
N VAL A 178 2.52 3.20 2.23
CA VAL A 178 2.46 1.81 2.70
C VAL A 178 2.01 0.93 1.53
N ILE A 179 2.86 0.01 1.08
CA ILE A 179 2.60 -0.90 -0.02
C ILE A 179 2.33 -2.30 0.53
N GLY A 180 1.13 -2.82 0.30
CA GLY A 180 0.70 -4.14 0.76
C GLY A 180 0.31 -5.06 -0.39
N ALA A 181 0.29 -6.37 -0.14
CA ALA A 181 -0.23 -7.36 -1.07
C ALA A 181 -1.76 -7.32 -1.24
N GLY A 182 -2.45 -6.53 -0.41
CA GLY A 182 -3.90 -6.35 -0.51
C GLY A 182 -4.71 -7.57 -0.05
N ASP A 183 -5.99 -7.56 -0.36
CA ASP A 183 -6.86 -8.72 -0.18
C ASP A 183 -7.50 -9.08 -1.51
N THR A 184 -7.29 -10.31 -1.95
CA THR A 184 -7.88 -10.87 -3.17
C THR A 184 -9.01 -11.84 -2.84
N GLY A 185 -9.64 -11.67 -1.67
CA GLY A 185 -10.82 -12.38 -1.24
C GLY A 185 -11.83 -11.45 -0.57
N GLY A 186 -13.12 -11.78 -0.66
CA GLY A 186 -14.20 -10.89 -0.23
C GLY A 186 -14.29 -10.52 1.27
N GLU A 187 -13.39 -11.03 2.14
CA GLU A 187 -13.31 -10.63 3.56
C GLU A 187 -11.92 -10.09 3.88
N ARG A 188 -11.84 -8.84 4.35
CA ARG A 188 -10.57 -8.21 4.76
C ARG A 188 -9.84 -9.02 5.83
N SER A 189 -8.63 -9.43 5.51
CA SER A 189 -7.71 -10.13 6.40
C SER A 189 -7.32 -9.28 7.60
N PHE A 190 -6.89 -9.94 8.68
CA PHE A 190 -6.34 -9.27 9.86
C PHE A 190 -5.17 -8.35 9.48
N GLY A 191 -4.28 -8.81 8.59
CA GLY A 191 -3.13 -8.04 8.12
C GLY A 191 -3.54 -6.76 7.39
N THR A 192 -4.49 -6.87 6.47
CA THR A 192 -5.03 -5.71 5.73
C THR A 192 -5.67 -4.71 6.69
N GLN A 193 -6.46 -5.18 7.66
CA GLN A 193 -7.05 -4.31 8.67
C GLN A 193 -5.99 -3.63 9.54
N LEU A 194 -4.96 -4.36 9.96
CA LEU A 194 -3.86 -3.83 10.75
C LEU A 194 -3.10 -2.73 10.01
N LEU A 195 -2.80 -2.95 8.72
CA LEU A 195 -2.13 -1.96 7.86
C LEU A 195 -3.01 -0.75 7.58
N THR A 196 -4.33 -0.94 7.44
CA THR A 196 -5.29 0.15 7.27
C THR A 196 -5.31 1.02 8.52
N ASP A 197 -5.46 0.41 9.70
CA ASP A 197 -5.47 1.12 10.98
C ASP A 197 -4.14 1.82 11.23
N MET A 198 -3.02 1.19 10.89
CA MET A 198 -1.68 1.79 10.96
C MET A 198 -1.57 3.01 10.05
N THR A 199 -1.98 2.90 8.80
CA THR A 199 -1.88 3.99 7.82
C THR A 199 -2.74 5.18 8.23
N ALA A 200 -3.93 4.94 8.77
CA ALA A 200 -4.78 6.00 9.31
C ALA A 200 -4.07 6.81 10.42
N GLU A 201 -3.35 6.15 11.33
CA GLU A 201 -2.57 6.86 12.35
C GLU A 201 -1.35 7.59 11.82
N LEU A 202 -0.73 7.07 10.76
CA LEU A 202 0.33 7.79 10.08
C LEU A 202 -0.22 9.07 9.45
N ASN A 203 -1.42 8.97 8.83
CA ASN A 203 -2.12 10.08 8.19
C ASN A 203 -2.49 11.21 9.16
N ASP A 204 -2.78 10.85 10.41
CA ASP A 204 -3.03 11.82 11.49
C ASP A 204 -1.77 12.63 11.87
N LEU A 205 -0.56 12.14 11.54
CA LEU A 205 0.72 12.78 11.84
C LEU A 205 1.32 13.51 10.63
N ALA A 206 1.28 12.88 9.46
CA ALA A 206 1.71 13.45 8.19
C ALA A 206 1.04 12.67 7.04
N ALA A 207 1.10 13.19 5.81
CA ALA A 207 0.42 12.55 4.69
C ALA A 207 0.82 11.07 4.52
N ALA A 208 -0.16 10.16 4.52
CA ALA A 208 0.10 8.73 4.45
C ALA A 208 -0.93 7.97 3.60
N VAL A 209 -0.46 7.15 2.66
CA VAL A 209 -1.35 6.42 1.75
C VAL A 209 -1.06 4.93 1.77
N TYR A 210 -2.13 4.13 1.83
CA TYR A 210 -2.06 2.68 1.68
C TYR A 210 -2.33 2.30 0.23
N ALA A 211 -1.31 1.76 -0.43
CA ALA A 211 -1.31 1.32 -1.81
C ALA A 211 -1.29 -0.21 -1.85
N ALA A 212 -2.43 -0.81 -2.12
CA ALA A 212 -2.57 -2.26 -2.21
C ALA A 212 -3.59 -2.63 -3.28
N PRO A 213 -3.48 -3.83 -3.88
CA PRO A 213 -4.47 -4.30 -4.83
C PRO A 213 -5.77 -4.63 -4.10
N ASP A 214 -6.90 -4.43 -4.76
CA ASP A 214 -8.24 -4.76 -4.26
C ASP A 214 -9.02 -5.48 -5.37
N GLU A 215 -10.04 -6.24 -4.99
CA GLU A 215 -10.84 -7.11 -5.88
C GLU A 215 -11.44 -6.38 -7.10
N ASP A 216 -11.61 -5.06 -7.03
CA ASP A 216 -12.08 -4.21 -8.13
C ASP A 216 -10.95 -3.73 -9.09
N GLY A 217 -9.74 -4.29 -8.99
CA GLY A 217 -8.54 -3.80 -9.72
C GLY A 217 -7.91 -2.58 -9.05
N GLY A 218 -8.01 -2.51 -7.72
CA GLY A 218 -7.70 -1.33 -6.92
C GLY A 218 -6.23 -0.89 -6.93
N PHE A 219 -6.07 0.41 -6.61
CA PHE A 219 -4.92 1.27 -6.28
C PHE A 219 -3.49 0.98 -6.79
N VAL A 220 -3.07 -0.26 -6.98
CA VAL A 220 -1.74 -0.59 -7.52
C VAL A 220 -1.77 -1.47 -8.76
N ASP A 221 -2.83 -2.25 -8.97
CA ASP A 221 -3.00 -3.06 -10.20
C ASP A 221 -3.21 -2.16 -11.44
N THR A 222 -3.74 -0.96 -11.21
CA THR A 222 -4.04 0.00 -12.28
C THR A 222 -3.15 1.23 -12.18
N GLU A 223 -2.65 1.74 -13.32
CA GLU A 223 -1.87 2.99 -13.33
C GLU A 223 -2.64 4.19 -12.76
N ALA A 224 -3.95 4.25 -13.00
CA ALA A 224 -4.83 5.26 -12.42
C ALA A 224 -4.88 5.20 -10.87
N GLY A 225 -4.81 3.99 -10.31
CA GLY A 225 -4.72 3.78 -8.87
C GLY A 225 -3.44 4.36 -8.29
N ARG A 226 -2.30 4.05 -8.91
CA ARG A 226 -0.98 4.51 -8.45
C ARG A 226 -0.88 6.03 -8.50
N VAL A 227 -1.40 6.63 -9.57
CA VAL A 227 -1.51 8.09 -9.70
C VAL A 227 -2.39 8.68 -8.61
N SER A 228 -3.54 8.08 -8.33
CA SER A 228 -4.43 8.55 -7.26
C SER A 228 -3.72 8.53 -5.91
N ALA A 229 -2.86 7.54 -5.64
CA ALA A 229 -2.07 7.47 -4.43
C ALA A 229 -1.19 8.70 -4.24
N VAL A 230 -0.42 9.01 -5.28
CA VAL A 230 0.53 10.12 -5.26
C VAL A 230 -0.18 11.47 -5.26
N LEU A 231 -1.32 11.57 -5.95
CA LEU A 231 -2.14 12.78 -5.94
C LEU A 231 -2.77 13.02 -4.57
N SER A 232 -3.35 12.00 -3.94
CA SER A 232 -3.88 12.10 -2.58
C SER A 232 -2.80 12.52 -1.59
N LEU A 233 -1.61 11.95 -1.70
CA LEU A 233 -0.46 12.33 -0.87
C LEU A 233 -0.07 13.80 -1.08
N ALA A 234 0.00 14.24 -2.34
CA ALA A 234 0.34 15.61 -2.67
C ALA A 234 -0.74 16.62 -2.25
N GLU A 235 -2.01 16.26 -2.39
CA GLU A 235 -3.15 17.10 -2.00
C GLU A 235 -3.15 17.32 -0.48
N GLU A 236 -2.86 16.28 0.29
CA GLU A 236 -2.78 16.36 1.74
C GLU A 236 -1.56 17.19 2.21
N LEU A 237 -0.42 17.05 1.53
CA LEU A 237 0.76 17.90 1.77
C LEU A 237 0.60 19.35 1.33
N ALA A 238 -0.42 19.67 0.51
CA ALA A 238 -0.70 21.01 0.01
C ALA A 238 -1.75 21.78 0.83
N VAL A 239 -2.47 21.10 1.73
CA VAL A 239 -3.50 21.70 2.61
C VAL A 239 -2.89 22.38 3.84
N GLU A 240 -1.57 22.26 4.06
CA GLU A 240 -0.84 22.87 5.19
C GLU A 240 -0.20 24.24 4.89
#